data_AF-A0A836QJ03-F1
#
_entry.id   AF-A0A836QJ03-F1
#
_cell.length_a   1.000
_cell.length_b   1.000
_cell.length_c   1.000
_cell.angle_alpha   90.00
_cell.angle_beta   90.00
_cell.angle_gamma   90.00
#
_symmetry.space_group_name_H-M   'P 1'
#
loop_
_entity.id
_entity.type
_entity.pdbx_description
1 polymer ?
#
loop_
_entity_poly.entity_id
_entity_poly.type
_entity_poly.pdbx_seq_one_letter_code
_entity_poly.pdbx_strand_id
1 'polypeptide(L)'
;MKVAVLLSGGVDSSVALQLLRDEGGHALKAYYLKVWLEEEAAYPGDCPWEEDLRYVRAVCEHLDIPFEVVPLQAEYLERIVAHTLSELREGRTPSPDIFCNQRIKFGAFLDRIGDSCDQVASGHYARVEAGGGRFLLKRSPDPVKDQTYFLSHLSQAQLSRIITPIG
;
A
#
# COMPACT_ATOMS: atom_id res chain seq x y z
N MET A 1 -5.70 -18.29 -4.90
CA MET A 1 -4.66 -17.69 -4.02
C MET A 1 -5.31 -16.77 -3.00
N LYS A 2 -4.73 -16.62 -1.81
CA LYS A 2 -5.14 -15.62 -0.82
C LYS A 2 -4.43 -14.30 -1.11
N VAL A 3 -5.20 -13.24 -1.37
CA VAL A 3 -4.64 -11.93 -1.74
C VAL A 3 -5.11 -10.88 -0.75
N ALA A 4 -4.16 -10.22 -0.10
CA ALA A 4 -4.41 -9.05 0.73
C ALA A 4 -4.39 -7.80 -0.16
N VAL A 5 -5.50 -7.06 -0.23
CA VAL A 5 -5.60 -5.87 -1.09
C VAL A 5 -5.50 -4.61 -0.23
N LEU A 6 -4.48 -3.80 -0.46
CA LEU A 6 -4.31 -2.52 0.23
C LEU A 6 -5.25 -1.47 -0.36
N LEU A 7 -6.25 -1.07 0.41
CA LEU A 7 -7.17 0.02 0.06
C LEU A 7 -6.81 1.29 0.82
N SER A 8 -6.81 2.42 0.12
CA SER A 8 -6.55 3.73 0.72
C SER A 8 -7.78 4.64 0.79
N GLY A 9 -8.94 4.20 0.28
CA GLY A 9 -10.11 5.06 0.01
C GLY A 9 -10.07 5.73 -1.36
N GLY A 10 -8.96 5.59 -2.10
CA GLY A 10 -8.80 6.11 -3.45
C GLY A 10 -9.33 5.19 -4.56
N VAL A 11 -9.59 5.79 -5.73
CA VAL A 11 -10.12 5.11 -6.92
C VAL A 11 -9.18 3.99 -7.40
N ASP A 12 -7.88 4.25 -7.47
CA ASP A 12 -6.88 3.30 -7.97
C ASP A 12 -6.91 1.95 -7.22
N SER A 13 -6.93 2.01 -5.88
CA SER A 13 -7.02 0.82 -5.05
C SER A 13 -8.38 0.11 -5.16
N SER A 14 -9.45 0.88 -5.40
CA SER A 14 -10.81 0.35 -5.56
C SER A 14 -10.95 -0.40 -6.89
N VAL A 15 -10.40 0.15 -7.96
CA VAL A 15 -10.34 -0.49 -9.29
C VAL A 15 -9.45 -1.72 -9.24
N ALA A 16 -8.29 -1.66 -8.56
CA ALA A 16 -7.44 -2.84 -8.38
C ALA A 16 -8.18 -4.00 -7.67
N LEU A 17 -8.98 -3.70 -6.64
CA LEU A 17 -9.81 -4.68 -5.97
C LEU A 17 -10.90 -5.27 -6.88
N GLN A 18 -11.59 -4.41 -7.65
CA GLN A 18 -12.60 -4.82 -8.62
C GLN A 18 -12.02 -5.78 -9.66
N LEU A 19 -10.87 -5.42 -10.25
CA LEU A 19 -10.22 -6.25 -11.28
C LEU A 19 -9.88 -7.64 -10.75
N LEU A 20 -9.29 -7.73 -9.55
CA LEU A 20 -8.97 -9.02 -8.92
C LEU A 20 -10.22 -9.84 -8.59
N ARG A 21 -11.32 -9.18 -8.22
CA ARG A 21 -12.62 -9.84 -8.00
C ARG A 21 -13.15 -10.43 -9.30
N ASP A 22 -13.12 -9.65 -10.37
CA ASP A 22 -13.67 -10.03 -11.68
C ASP A 22 -12.82 -11.09 -12.39
N GLU A 23 -11.49 -11.10 -12.18
CA GLU A 23 -10.61 -12.20 -12.60
C GLU A 23 -11.03 -13.55 -11.99
N GLY A 24 -11.53 -13.54 -10.75
CA GLY A 24 -11.95 -14.73 -10.02
C GLY A 24 -10.79 -15.64 -9.59
N GLY A 25 -11.08 -16.67 -8.78
CA GLY A 25 -10.06 -17.64 -8.32
C GLY A 25 -9.15 -17.15 -7.18
N HIS A 26 -9.41 -15.96 -6.63
CA HIS A 26 -8.72 -15.39 -5.48
C HIS A 26 -9.64 -15.31 -4.25
N ALA A 27 -9.09 -15.65 -3.08
CA ALA A 27 -9.68 -15.32 -1.80
C ALA A 27 -9.19 -13.93 -1.40
N LEU A 28 -10.03 -12.91 -1.58
CA LEU A 28 -9.69 -11.51 -1.37
C LEU A 28 -10.03 -11.07 0.05
N LYS A 29 -9.12 -10.34 0.68
CA LYS A 29 -9.39 -9.56 1.89
C LYS A 29 -8.75 -8.19 1.76
N ALA A 30 -9.54 -7.15 1.98
CA ALA A 30 -9.06 -5.78 1.91
C ALA A 30 -8.45 -5.33 3.25
N TYR A 31 -7.49 -4.41 3.18
CA TYR A 31 -6.82 -3.87 4.36
C TYR A 31 -6.65 -2.36 4.19
N TYR A 32 -7.06 -1.60 5.20
CA TYR A 32 -6.78 -0.17 5.32
C TYR A 32 -5.67 0.04 6.35
N LEU A 33 -4.56 0.66 5.96
CA LEU A 33 -3.42 0.90 6.84
C LEU A 33 -3.59 2.26 7.53
N LYS A 34 -3.93 2.26 8.82
CA LYS A 34 -4.02 3.49 9.61
C LYS A 34 -2.62 3.90 10.04
N VAL A 35 -2.04 4.88 9.35
CA VAL A 35 -0.69 5.43 9.62
C VAL A 35 -0.71 6.85 10.17
N TRP A 36 -1.90 7.48 10.21
CA TRP A 36 -2.06 8.86 10.69
C TRP A 36 -1.80 8.92 12.19
N LEU A 37 -0.92 9.84 12.60
CA LEU A 37 -0.50 10.03 13.99
C LEU A 37 -1.52 10.94 14.66
N GLU A 38 -2.24 10.43 15.65
CA GLU A 38 -3.23 11.18 16.43
C GLU A 38 -2.56 12.36 17.15
N GLU A 39 -2.68 13.55 16.58
CA GLU A 39 -2.85 14.76 17.36
C GLU A 39 -4.31 15.19 17.23
N GLU A 40 -5.19 14.59 18.02
CA GLU A 40 -6.60 15.01 18.14
C GLU A 40 -6.73 16.49 18.55
N ALA A 41 -5.63 17.15 18.96
CA ALA A 41 -5.57 18.56 19.33
C ALA A 41 -5.20 19.51 18.18
N ALA A 42 -4.65 19.03 17.05
CA ALA A 42 -4.16 19.90 15.97
C ALA A 42 -5.22 20.25 14.92
N TYR A 43 -6.27 19.42 14.80
CA TYR A 43 -7.37 19.62 13.85
C TYR A 43 -8.73 19.48 14.57
N PRO A 44 -9.25 20.58 15.15
CA PRO A 44 -10.64 20.60 15.62
C PRO A 44 -11.57 20.61 14.39
N GLY A 45 -11.92 19.43 13.89
CA GLY A 45 -12.83 19.24 12.76
C GLY A 45 -12.32 18.19 11.76
N ASP A 46 -13.15 17.15 11.55
CA ASP A 46 -13.04 16.03 10.60
C ASP A 46 -11.65 15.44 10.36
N CYS A 47 -11.39 14.28 10.99
CA CYS A 47 -10.19 13.49 10.75
C CYS A 47 -10.19 12.93 9.31
N PRO A 48 -9.22 13.28 8.44
CA PRO A 48 -9.23 12.87 7.03
C PRO A 48 -9.31 11.36 6.80
N TRP A 49 -8.76 10.56 7.72
CA TRP A 49 -8.78 9.10 7.63
C TRP A 49 -10.18 8.49 7.81
N GLU A 50 -11.12 9.19 8.45
CA GLU A 50 -12.50 8.71 8.62
C GLU A 50 -13.26 8.71 7.30
N GLU A 51 -13.03 9.73 6.46
CA GLU A 51 -13.60 9.83 5.12
C GLU A 51 -13.01 8.74 4.21
N ASP A 52 -11.70 8.54 4.21
CA ASP A 52 -11.06 7.44 3.48
C ASP A 52 -11.63 6.09 3.91
N LEU A 53 -11.78 5.87 5.22
CA LEU A 53 -12.33 4.64 5.77
C LEU A 53 -13.79 4.42 5.38
N ARG A 54 -14.58 5.50 5.27
CA ARG A 54 -15.96 5.46 4.75
C ARG A 54 -15.97 4.99 3.30
N TYR A 55 -15.06 5.47 2.46
CA TYR A 55 -14.95 5.02 1.07
C TYR A 55 -14.48 3.56 0.97
N VAL A 56 -13.50 3.15 1.77
CA VAL A 56 -13.07 1.75 1.87
C VAL A 56 -14.24 0.85 2.22
N ARG A 57 -15.00 1.21 3.27
CA ARG A 57 -16.18 0.45 3.70
C ARG A 57 -17.21 0.33 2.58
N ALA A 58 -17.55 1.45 1.93
CA ALA A 58 -18.54 1.46 0.85
C ALA A 58 -18.12 0.56 -0.34
N VAL A 59 -16.85 0.61 -0.74
CA VAL A 59 -16.31 -0.26 -1.80
C VAL A 59 -16.35 -1.72 -1.39
N CYS A 60 -15.90 -2.06 -0.19
CA CYS A 60 -15.91 -3.43 0.32
C CYS A 60 -17.32 -4.01 0.47
N GLU A 61 -18.29 -3.22 0.95
CA GLU A 61 -19.70 -3.59 1.04
C GLU A 61 -20.32 -3.81 -0.35
N HIS A 62 -20.00 -2.93 -1.31
CA HIS A 62 -20.49 -3.07 -2.69
C HIS A 62 -19.99 -4.36 -3.37
N LEU A 63 -18.77 -4.77 -3.06
CA LEU A 63 -18.12 -5.94 -3.67
C LEU A 63 -18.32 -7.25 -2.91
N ASP A 64 -18.92 -7.19 -1.72
CA ASP A 64 -19.03 -8.29 -0.75
C ASP A 64 -17.65 -8.88 -0.38
N ILE A 65 -16.71 -7.99 -0.01
CA ILE A 65 -15.33 -8.36 0.34
C ILE A 65 -15.04 -7.93 1.79
N PRO A 66 -14.55 -8.82 2.66
CA PRO A 66 -14.21 -8.46 4.03
C PRO A 66 -13.01 -7.50 4.05
N PHE A 67 -13.02 -6.56 4.99
CA PHE A 67 -11.89 -5.66 5.21
C PHE A 67 -11.49 -5.54 6.69
N GLU A 68 -10.24 -5.16 6.92
CA GLU A 68 -9.67 -4.92 8.24
C GLU A 68 -8.89 -3.60 8.28
N VAL A 69 -8.97 -2.88 9.40
CA VAL A 69 -8.12 -1.73 9.66
C VAL A 69 -6.89 -2.18 10.43
N VAL A 70 -5.70 -1.91 9.89
CA VAL A 70 -4.43 -2.29 10.50
C VAL A 70 -3.74 -1.03 11.03
N PRO A 71 -3.62 -0.87 12.36
CA PRO A 71 -2.85 0.22 12.94
C PRO A 71 -1.35 0.00 12.70
N LEU A 72 -0.70 0.98 12.08
CA LEU A 72 0.75 1.04 11.80
C LEU A 72 1.35 2.41 12.15
N GLN A 73 0.68 3.19 13.00
CA GLN A 73 1.09 4.53 13.40
C GLN A 73 2.46 4.53 14.07
N ALA A 74 2.70 3.60 15.00
CA ALA A 74 3.97 3.49 15.71
C ALA A 74 5.12 3.19 14.72
N GLU A 75 4.92 2.21 13.84
CA GLU A 75 5.89 1.86 12.80
C GLU A 75 6.11 3.02 11.82
N TYR A 76 5.07 3.78 11.48
CA TYR A 76 5.18 4.95 10.61
C TYR A 76 5.98 6.09 11.27
N LEU A 77 5.69 6.39 12.54
CA LEU A 77 6.43 7.39 13.31
C LEU A 77 7.91 7.05 13.40
N GLU A 78 8.23 5.81 13.78
CA GLU A 78 9.59 5.33 13.96
C GLU A 78 10.35 5.26 12.63
N ARG A 79 9.75 4.64 11.60
CA ARG A 79 10.48 4.25 10.38
C ARG A 79 10.47 5.32 9.30
N ILE A 80 9.45 6.19 9.28
CA ILE A 80 9.25 7.21 8.25
C ILE A 80 9.48 8.60 8.81
N VAL A 81 8.72 8.99 9.84
CA VAL A 81 8.77 10.37 10.37
C VAL A 81 10.13 10.64 11.01
N ALA A 82 10.60 9.80 11.93
CA ALA A 82 11.88 10.01 12.61
C ALA A 82 13.06 10.02 11.61
N HIS A 83 13.05 9.13 10.61
CA HIS A 83 14.04 9.15 9.53
C HIS A 83 13.99 10.45 8.72
N THR A 84 12.79 10.87 8.29
CA THR A 84 12.58 12.10 7.53
C THR A 84 13.09 13.32 8.29
N LEU A 85 12.78 13.43 9.59
CA LEU A 85 13.25 14.52 10.44
C LEU A 85 14.78 14.48 10.63
N SER A 86 15.39 13.30 10.72
CA SER A 86 16.85 13.17 10.79
C SER A 86 17.52 13.69 9.52
N GLU A 87 17.04 13.28 8.35
CA GLU A 87 17.56 13.70 7.05
C GLU A 87 17.41 15.22 6.84
N LEU A 88 16.26 15.78 7.23
CA LEU A 88 16.00 17.22 7.16
C LEU A 88 16.95 18.01 8.06
N ARG A 89 17.27 17.52 9.27
CA ARG A 89 18.25 18.17 10.17
C ARG A 89 19.65 18.21 9.58
N GLU A 90 19.97 17.24 8.72
CA GLU A 90 21.24 17.18 7.99
C GLU A 90 21.21 17.95 6.65
N GLY A 91 20.14 18.71 6.39
CA GLY A 91 20.00 19.54 5.19
C GLY A 91 19.69 18.77 3.91
N ARG A 92 19.22 17.53 4.03
CA ARG A 92 18.81 16.69 2.88
C ARG A 92 17.30 16.78 2.63
N THR A 93 16.89 16.38 1.44
CA THR A 93 15.48 16.31 1.03
C THR A 93 15.09 14.84 0.83
N PRO A 94 14.66 14.13 1.90
CA PRO A 94 14.27 12.72 1.80
C PRO A 94 12.93 12.55 1.07
N SER A 95 12.71 11.36 0.48
CA SER A 95 11.41 10.96 -0.04
C SER A 95 10.70 10.03 0.96
N PRO A 96 9.75 10.52 1.76
CA PRO A 96 9.03 9.67 2.71
C PRO A 96 8.21 8.59 2.01
N ASP A 97 7.70 8.85 0.80
CA ASP A 97 6.86 7.91 0.05
C ASP A 97 7.61 6.66 -0.43
N ILE A 98 8.85 6.83 -0.91
CA ILE A 98 9.73 5.69 -1.26
C ILE A 98 9.87 4.76 -0.04
N PHE A 99 10.14 5.34 1.13
CA PHE A 99 10.33 4.59 2.35
C PHE A 99 9.01 4.08 2.94
N CYS A 100 7.88 4.76 2.74
CA CYS A 100 6.57 4.27 3.16
C CYS A 100 6.21 2.98 2.41
N ASN A 101 6.43 2.95 1.08
CA ASN A 101 6.25 1.73 0.30
C ASN A 101 7.19 0.61 0.78
N GLN A 102 8.48 0.91 0.94
CA GLN A 102 9.47 -0.09 1.33
C GLN A 102 9.29 -0.62 2.77
N ARG A 103 9.02 0.26 3.74
CA ARG A 103 9.11 -0.04 5.18
C ARG A 103 7.77 -0.25 5.85
N ILE A 104 6.68 0.28 5.27
CA ILE A 104 5.32 0.21 5.82
C ILE A 104 4.44 -0.70 4.96
N LYS A 105 4.05 -0.28 3.75
CA LYS A 105 3.10 -1.04 2.90
C LYS A 105 3.61 -2.43 2.54
N PHE A 106 4.89 -2.52 2.13
CA PHE A 106 5.54 -3.77 1.79
C PHE A 106 6.64 -4.15 2.79
N GLY A 107 6.60 -3.56 3.99
CA GLY A 107 7.49 -3.91 5.10
C GLY A 107 6.65 -4.36 6.29
N ALA A 108 6.41 -3.44 7.23
CA ALA A 108 5.64 -3.70 8.44
C ALA A 108 4.30 -4.43 8.21
N PHE A 109 3.56 -4.08 7.15
CA PHE A 109 2.33 -4.78 6.81
C PHE A 109 2.58 -6.22 6.32
N LEU A 110 3.57 -6.44 5.46
CA LEU A 110 3.95 -7.80 5.01
C LEU A 110 4.39 -8.67 6.19
N ASP A 111 5.15 -8.10 7.13
CA ASP A 111 5.58 -8.78 8.36
C ASP A 111 4.37 -9.14 9.22
N ARG A 112 3.40 -8.21 9.35
CA ARG A 112 2.19 -8.42 10.15
C ARG A 112 1.31 -9.54 9.60
N ILE A 113 1.13 -9.60 8.29
CA ILE A 113 0.28 -10.65 7.68
C ILE A 113 1.03 -11.98 7.55
N GLY A 114 2.36 -11.99 7.59
CA GLY A 114 3.17 -13.20 7.48
C GLY A 114 2.71 -14.08 6.30
N ASP A 115 2.51 -15.37 6.57
CA ASP A 115 2.05 -16.36 5.58
C ASP A 115 0.52 -16.48 5.48
N SER A 116 -0.23 -15.56 6.07
CA SER A 116 -1.71 -15.59 5.98
C SER A 116 -2.23 -15.31 4.58
N CYS A 117 -1.41 -14.68 3.72
CA CYS A 117 -1.72 -14.36 2.33
C CYS A 117 -0.53 -14.66 1.41
N ASP A 118 -0.83 -15.14 0.20
CA ASP A 118 0.17 -15.49 -0.81
C ASP A 118 0.77 -14.24 -1.48
N GLN A 119 -0.07 -13.21 -1.70
CA GLN A 119 0.29 -11.96 -2.38
C GLN A 119 -0.39 -10.75 -1.73
N VAL A 120 0.21 -9.59 -1.93
CA VAL A 120 -0.35 -8.28 -1.58
C VAL A 120 -0.58 -7.47 -2.86
N ALA A 121 -1.83 -7.06 -3.05
CA ALA A 121 -2.22 -6.17 -4.13
C ALA A 121 -2.23 -4.72 -3.69
N SER A 122 -1.90 -3.82 -4.60
CA SER A 122 -2.05 -2.39 -4.40
C SER A 122 -2.47 -1.68 -5.69
N GLY A 123 -3.08 -0.51 -5.57
CA GLY A 123 -3.42 0.36 -6.70
C GLY A 123 -2.23 1.16 -7.23
N HIS A 124 -1.02 0.57 -7.29
CA HIS A 124 0.11 1.26 -7.91
C HIS A 124 0.15 0.99 -9.41
N TYR A 125 0.43 2.04 -10.19
CA TYR A 125 0.72 1.97 -11.62
C TYR A 125 2.16 1.54 -11.85
N ALA A 126 2.41 0.23 -11.79
CA ALA A 126 3.68 -0.42 -12.07
C ALA A 126 3.44 -1.89 -12.43
N ARG A 127 4.40 -2.57 -13.04
CA ARG A 127 4.31 -4.01 -13.30
C ARG A 127 5.39 -4.76 -12.56
N VAL A 128 5.03 -5.88 -11.96
CA VAL A 128 5.98 -6.82 -11.36
C VAL A 128 5.92 -8.12 -12.14
N GLU A 129 7.04 -8.54 -12.71
CA GLU A 129 7.13 -9.75 -13.52
C GLU A 129 8.29 -10.64 -13.07
N ALA A 130 8.07 -11.96 -13.04
CA ALA A 130 9.16 -12.92 -12.89
C ALA A 130 9.90 -13.09 -14.22
N GLY A 131 11.23 -12.99 -14.22
CA GLY A 131 12.05 -13.16 -15.42
C GLY A 131 13.53 -13.34 -15.10
N GLY A 132 14.19 -14.30 -15.76
CA GLY A 132 15.62 -14.54 -15.57
C GLY A 132 16.02 -14.92 -14.14
N GLY A 133 15.16 -15.63 -13.42
CA GLY A 133 15.42 -16.07 -12.04
C GLY A 133 15.23 -14.99 -10.97
N ARG A 134 14.61 -13.85 -11.30
CA ARG A 134 14.35 -12.75 -10.37
C ARG A 134 13.02 -12.05 -10.67
N PHE A 135 12.59 -11.17 -9.78
CA PHE A 135 11.43 -10.29 -9.99
C PHE A 135 11.89 -8.94 -10.52
N LEU A 136 11.22 -8.49 -11.58
CA LEU A 136 11.50 -7.25 -12.31
C LEU A 136 10.40 -6.24 -12.00
N LEU A 137 10.78 -5.08 -11.48
CA LEU A 137 9.90 -3.90 -11.43
C LEU A 137 9.98 -3.18 -12.78
N LYS A 138 8.86 -3.11 -13.50
CA LYS A 138 8.74 -2.50 -14.82
C LYS A 138 7.77 -1.33 -14.79
N ARG A 139 8.02 -0.38 -15.69
CA ARG A 139 7.16 0.79 -15.87
C ARG A 139 5.75 0.42 -16.30
N SER A 140 4.80 1.23 -15.83
CA SER A 140 3.43 1.25 -16.34
C SER A 140 3.42 1.56 -17.84
N PRO A 141 2.49 0.97 -18.61
CA PRO A 141 2.20 1.41 -19.98
C PRO A 141 1.83 2.89 -20.08
N ASP A 142 1.26 3.47 -19.02
CA ASP A 142 1.00 4.90 -18.92
C ASP A 142 2.21 5.61 -18.27
N PRO A 143 3.02 6.35 -19.05
CA PRO A 143 4.19 7.04 -18.53
C PRO A 143 3.86 8.24 -17.63
N VAL A 144 2.64 8.79 -17.71
CA VAL A 144 2.19 9.91 -16.86
C VAL A 144 1.81 9.41 -15.48
N LYS A 145 1.24 8.20 -15.42
CA LYS A 145 0.82 7.56 -14.17
C LYS A 145 1.88 6.67 -13.55
N ASP A 146 3.00 6.40 -14.22
CA ASP A 146 4.05 5.50 -13.73
C ASP A 146 4.51 5.84 -12.30
N GLN A 147 4.41 4.84 -11.42
CA GLN A 147 4.77 4.95 -10.01
C GLN A 147 5.99 4.09 -9.64
N THR A 148 6.72 3.55 -10.62
CA THR A 148 7.91 2.72 -10.35
C THR A 148 8.98 3.46 -9.55
N TYR A 149 9.06 4.79 -9.68
CA TYR A 149 9.94 5.63 -8.88
C TYR A 149 9.73 5.41 -7.37
N PHE A 150 8.49 5.38 -6.92
CA PHE A 150 8.13 5.21 -5.50
C PHE A 150 8.29 3.77 -4.99
N LEU A 151 8.44 2.81 -5.91
CA LEU A 151 8.66 1.39 -5.62
C LEU A 151 10.14 0.97 -5.83
N SER A 152 11.01 1.92 -6.18
CA SER A 152 12.40 1.66 -6.59
C SER A 152 13.28 0.98 -5.53
N HIS A 153 12.90 1.06 -4.25
CA HIS A 153 13.67 0.51 -3.13
C HIS A 153 13.18 -0.87 -2.66
N LEU A 154 12.22 -1.48 -3.35
CA LEU A 154 11.73 -2.80 -3.00
C LEU A 154 12.79 -3.89 -3.25
N SER A 155 12.96 -4.76 -2.26
CA SER A 155 13.81 -5.95 -2.37
C SER A 155 13.15 -7.04 -3.21
N GLN A 156 13.94 -8.04 -3.62
CA GLN A 156 13.42 -9.20 -4.36
C GLN A 156 12.37 -10.00 -3.57
N ALA A 157 12.55 -10.13 -2.25
CA ALA A 157 11.59 -10.79 -1.37
C ALA A 157 10.27 -10.01 -1.23
N GLN A 158 10.33 -8.67 -1.31
CA GLN A 158 9.13 -7.84 -1.33
C GLN A 158 8.44 -7.95 -2.69
N LEU A 159 9.18 -7.77 -3.79
CA LEU A 159 8.64 -7.87 -5.14
C LEU A 159 8.00 -9.24 -5.42
N SER A 160 8.53 -10.32 -4.85
CA SER A 160 7.94 -11.66 -5.03
C SER A 160 6.54 -11.82 -4.44
N ARG A 161 6.12 -10.88 -3.58
CA ARG A 161 4.82 -10.89 -2.89
C ARG A 161 3.87 -9.81 -3.38
N ILE A 162 4.21 -9.05 -4.42
CA ILE A 162 3.44 -7.87 -4.83
C ILE A 162 2.80 -8.11 -6.20
N ILE A 163 1.51 -7.77 -6.28
CA ILE A 163 0.79 -7.63 -7.54
C ILE A 163 0.20 -6.22 -7.66
N THR A 164 0.10 -5.72 -8.88
CA THR A 164 -0.32 -4.35 -9.20
C THR A 164 -1.31 -4.40 -10.37
N PRO A 165 -2.60 -4.67 -10.10
CA PRO A 165 -3.58 -5.00 -11.14
C PRO A 165 -3.86 -3.90 -12.18
N ILE A 166 -3.56 -2.65 -11.84
CA ILE A 166 -3.84 -1.48 -12.70
C ILE A 166 -2.58 -0.93 -13.42
N GLY A 167 -1.45 -1.63 -13.27
CA GLY A 167 -0.16 -1.15 -13.73
C GLY A 167 0.31 -1.72 -15.06
#